data_AF-A0A944H641-F1
#
_entry.id   AF-A0A944H641-F1
#
_cell.length_a   1.000
_cell.length_b   1.000
_cell.length_c   1.000
_cell.angle_alpha   90.00
_cell.angle_beta   90.00
_cell.angle_gamma   90.00
#
_symmetry.space_group_name_H-M   'P 1'
#
loop_
_entity.id
_entity.type
_entity.pdbx_description
1 polymer ?
#
loop_
_entity_poly.entity_id
_entity_poly.type
_entity_poly.pdbx_seq_one_letter_code
_entity_poly.pdbx_strand_id
1 'polypeptide(L)'
;NEKITIGNDRVEDVVRDENLTIGRDQTNLVNRNRITKIVKDEVINVGNHRKLDVFADQQITTGGHYQHNVSKKTEWKSGIEIKQKSKTIDIQGYQKVRLASQGGTIIIDGSGITLKGSVTIKGSLAIVGGAPDAIETFSLKANDGSPICEVCEKMKANKK
;
A
#
# COMPACT_ATOMS: atom_id res chain seq x y z
N ASN A 1 36.29 6.10 14.78
CA ASN A 1 36.07 5.40 13.50
C ASN A 1 36.58 3.98 13.63
N GLU A 2 35.74 3.00 13.33
CA GLU A 2 36.06 1.57 13.35
C GLU A 2 35.78 0.98 11.97
N LYS A 3 36.60 0.01 11.53
CA LYS A 3 36.40 -0.71 10.27
C LYS A 3 36.69 -2.20 10.51
N ILE A 4 35.69 -3.03 10.26
CA ILE A 4 35.82 -4.49 10.28
C ILE A 4 35.75 -4.99 8.84
N THR A 5 36.66 -5.88 8.46
CA THR A 5 36.66 -6.53 7.13
C THR A 5 36.70 -8.03 7.34
N ILE A 6 35.74 -8.75 6.75
CA ILE A 6 35.69 -10.21 6.75
C ILE A 6 36.06 -10.67 5.34
N GLY A 7 37.09 -11.51 5.22
CA GLY A 7 37.61 -11.94 3.92
C GLY A 7 36.74 -12.97 3.20
N ASN A 8 36.12 -13.87 3.96
CA ASN A 8 35.26 -14.95 3.46
C ASN A 8 33.87 -14.83 4.07
N ASP A 9 33.61 -15.57 5.16
CA ASP A 9 32.29 -15.71 5.76
C ASP A 9 32.26 -15.22 7.21
N ARG A 10 31.09 -14.73 7.64
CA ARG A 10 30.77 -14.41 9.04
C ARG A 10 29.51 -15.17 9.43
N VAL A 11 29.57 -15.84 10.57
CA VAL A 11 28.40 -16.40 11.27
C VAL A 11 28.33 -15.72 12.64
N GLU A 12 27.12 -15.34 13.04
CA GLU A 12 26.85 -14.71 14.33
C GLU A 12 25.63 -15.40 14.95
N ASP A 13 25.84 -16.01 16.10
CA ASP A 13 24.80 -16.71 16.85
C ASP A 13 24.52 -15.95 18.15
N VAL A 14 23.31 -15.39 18.25
CA VAL A 14 22.81 -14.77 19.48
C VAL A 14 21.71 -15.65 20.05
N VAL A 15 22.01 -16.34 21.16
CA VAL A 15 21.12 -17.40 21.72
C VAL A 15 19.90 -16.82 22.46
N ARG A 16 19.97 -15.56 22.89
CA ARG A 16 18.92 -14.93 23.70
C ARG A 16 18.39 -13.64 23.07
N ASP A 17 19.04 -12.51 23.33
CA ASP A 17 18.56 -11.19 22.92
C ASP A 17 19.69 -10.40 22.26
N GLU A 18 19.37 -9.76 21.14
CA GLU A 18 20.24 -8.76 20.49
C GLU A 18 19.53 -7.40 20.55
N ASN A 19 20.25 -6.37 20.97
CA ASN A 19 19.79 -4.99 20.93
C ASN A 19 20.76 -4.16 20.11
N LEU A 20 20.28 -3.56 19.02
CA LEU A 20 21.09 -2.69 18.17
C LEU A 20 20.52 -1.28 18.18
N THR A 21 21.31 -0.32 18.66
CA THR A 21 20.98 1.11 18.58
C THR A 21 21.94 1.80 17.63
N ILE A 22 21.40 2.42 16.59
CA ILE A 22 22.15 3.29 15.68
C ILE A 22 21.71 4.72 15.93
N GLY A 23 22.63 5.57 16.42
CA GLY A 23 22.30 6.95 16.80
C GLY A 23 22.06 7.91 15.63
N ARG A 24 22.39 7.47 14.40
CA ARG A 24 22.22 8.24 13.16
C ARG A 24 21.72 7.31 12.05
N ASP A 25 22.54 7.12 11.01
CA ASP A 25 22.14 6.43 9.78
C ASP A 25 22.63 4.97 9.75
N GLN A 26 21.80 4.08 9.20
CA GLN A 26 22.18 2.71 8.88
C GLN A 26 21.98 2.46 7.37
N THR A 27 23.02 2.00 6.69
CA THR A 27 22.96 1.61 5.27
C THR A 27 23.37 0.16 5.14
N ASN A 28 22.52 -0.65 4.51
CA ASN A 28 22.78 -2.07 4.25
C ASN A 28 22.76 -2.32 2.74
N LEU A 29 23.90 -2.71 2.17
CA LEU A 29 23.99 -3.18 0.80
C LEU A 29 24.17 -4.70 0.80
N VAL A 30 23.23 -5.41 0.18
CA VAL A 30 23.30 -6.85 -0.02
C VAL A 30 23.32 -7.12 -1.51
N ASN A 31 24.45 -7.64 -2.03
CA ASN A 31 24.67 -7.80 -3.47
C ASN A 31 23.90 -8.99 -4.09
N ARG A 32 23.47 -9.95 -3.26
CA ARG A 32 22.74 -11.14 -3.71
C ARG A 32 21.38 -11.22 -3.02
N ASN A 33 21.27 -12.05 -2.00
CA ASN A 33 20.00 -12.39 -1.38
C ASN A 33 19.97 -11.95 0.08
N ARG A 34 18.84 -11.39 0.51
CA ARG A 34 18.49 -11.23 1.92
C ARG A 34 17.29 -12.12 2.22
N ILE A 35 17.42 -12.99 3.22
CA ILE A 35 16.34 -13.83 3.71
C ILE A 35 16.17 -13.52 5.19
N THR A 36 14.95 -13.14 5.59
CA THR A 36 14.61 -12.86 6.98
C THR A 36 13.46 -13.78 7.36
N LYS A 37 13.60 -14.53 8.46
CA LYS A 37 12.51 -15.32 9.04
C LYS A 37 12.22 -14.78 10.43
N ILE A 38 11.00 -14.32 10.64
CA ILE A 38 10.51 -13.85 11.93
C ILE A 38 9.46 -14.86 12.37
N VAL A 39 9.71 -15.54 13.48
CA VAL A 39 8.88 -16.67 13.91
C VAL A 39 7.57 -16.23 14.54
N LYS A 40 7.55 -15.03 15.13
CA LYS A 40 6.40 -14.51 15.87
C LYS A 40 5.89 -13.20 15.26
N ASP A 41 6.49 -12.07 15.62
CA ASP A 41 5.97 -10.75 15.32
C ASP A 41 7.04 -9.83 14.70
N GLU A 42 6.67 -9.08 13.65
CA GLU A 42 7.47 -7.98 13.10
C GLU A 42 6.71 -6.67 13.32
N VAL A 43 7.34 -5.70 13.98
CA VAL A 43 6.79 -4.36 14.17
C VAL A 43 7.75 -3.34 13.58
N ILE A 44 7.30 -2.61 12.55
CA ILE A 44 8.09 -1.58 11.87
C ILE A 44 7.42 -0.23 12.09
N ASN A 45 8.11 0.67 12.78
CA ASN A 45 7.71 2.07 12.87
C ASN A 45 8.63 2.92 11.99
N VAL A 46 8.06 3.64 11.03
CA VAL A 46 8.78 4.57 10.16
C VAL A 46 8.25 5.96 10.43
N GLY A 47 9.05 6.80 11.10
CA GLY A 47 8.61 8.13 11.55
C GLY A 47 8.38 9.15 10.43
N ASN A 48 8.76 8.85 9.20
CA ASN A 48 8.63 9.77 8.07
C ASN A 48 8.14 9.09 6.78
N HIS A 49 9.02 8.43 6.03
CA HIS A 49 8.69 7.85 4.73
C HIS A 49 9.24 6.44 4.54
N ARG A 50 8.40 5.52 4.05
CA ARG A 50 8.79 4.19 3.58
C ARG A 50 8.64 4.14 2.06
N LYS A 51 9.73 3.84 1.36
CA LYS A 51 9.74 3.58 -0.09
C LYS A 51 10.13 2.13 -0.34
N LEU A 52 9.37 1.42 -1.17
CA LEU A 52 9.65 0.07 -1.62
C LEU A 52 9.60 0.04 -3.15
N ASP A 53 10.75 -0.20 -3.77
CA ASP A 53 10.88 -0.35 -5.21
C ASP A 53 11.24 -1.82 -5.50
N VAL A 54 10.39 -2.55 -6.21
CA VAL A 54 10.60 -3.96 -6.59
C VAL A 54 10.64 -4.04 -8.12
N PHE A 55 11.70 -4.62 -8.69
CA PHE A 55 11.90 -4.63 -10.15
C PHE A 55 11.03 -5.66 -10.88
N ALA A 56 10.95 -6.88 -10.34
CA ALA A 56 10.16 -7.97 -10.91
C ALA A 56 8.84 -8.12 -10.14
N ASP A 57 8.75 -9.12 -9.26
CA ASP A 57 7.50 -9.49 -8.61
C ASP A 57 7.48 -9.19 -7.11
N GLN A 58 6.34 -8.72 -6.62
CA GLN A 58 6.00 -8.69 -5.19
C GLN A 58 4.80 -9.59 -4.93
N GLN A 59 4.97 -10.57 -4.03
CA GLN A 59 3.89 -11.45 -3.58
C GLN A 59 3.68 -11.26 -2.08
N ILE A 60 2.43 -11.09 -1.67
CA ILE A 60 2.03 -10.94 -0.26
C ILE A 60 0.93 -11.95 0.01
N THR A 61 1.15 -12.79 1.02
CA THR A 61 0.13 -13.71 1.53
C THR A 61 -0.14 -13.38 2.99
N THR A 62 -1.40 -13.16 3.32
CA THR A 62 -1.86 -12.89 4.68
C THR A 62 -2.82 -14.00 5.08
N GLY A 63 -2.50 -14.74 6.14
CA GLY A 63 -3.36 -15.83 6.64
C GLY A 63 -4.56 -15.34 7.46
N GLY A 64 -4.49 -14.11 7.97
CA GLY A 64 -5.54 -13.48 8.78
C GLY A 64 -6.11 -12.21 8.14
N HIS A 65 -6.42 -11.22 8.97
CA HIS A 65 -6.97 -9.93 8.53
C HIS A 65 -5.89 -9.02 7.93
N TYR A 66 -6.21 -8.37 6.81
CA TYR A 66 -5.40 -7.30 6.21
C TYR A 66 -6.14 -5.97 6.32
N GLN A 67 -5.52 -4.99 6.97
CA GLN A 67 -6.03 -3.63 7.09
C GLN A 67 -5.02 -2.64 6.50
N HIS A 68 -5.52 -1.72 5.67
CA HIS A 68 -4.71 -0.63 5.12
C HIS A 68 -5.44 0.70 5.32
N ASN A 69 -4.95 1.48 6.29
CA ASN A 69 -5.51 2.79 6.63
C ASN A 69 -4.61 3.88 6.05
N VAL A 70 -5.18 4.77 5.24
CA VAL A 70 -4.45 5.89 4.62
C VAL A 70 -5.24 7.18 4.86
N SER A 71 -4.67 8.13 5.59
CA SER A 71 -5.36 9.39 5.93
C SER A 71 -5.47 10.38 4.77
N LYS A 72 -4.68 10.18 3.70
CA LYS A 72 -4.67 11.03 2.52
C LYS A 72 -5.12 10.27 1.27
N LYS A 73 -4.21 10.04 0.33
CA LYS A 73 -4.51 9.52 -1.00
C LYS A 73 -3.93 8.11 -1.16
N THR A 74 -4.70 7.23 -1.77
CA THR A 74 -4.24 5.93 -2.28
C THR A 74 -4.44 5.88 -3.79
N GLU A 75 -3.47 5.32 -4.52
CA GLU A 75 -3.57 5.11 -5.97
C GLU A 75 -3.19 3.67 -6.31
N TRP A 76 -4.01 3.03 -7.16
CA TRP A 76 -3.75 1.70 -7.68
C TRP A 76 -3.70 1.78 -9.21
N LYS A 77 -2.56 1.45 -9.80
CA LYS A 77 -2.37 1.46 -11.26
C LYS A 77 -1.86 0.09 -11.70
N SER A 78 -2.55 -0.53 -12.64
CA SER A 78 -2.17 -1.81 -13.26
C SER A 78 -2.22 -1.67 -14.77
N GLY A 79 -1.21 -2.20 -15.46
CA GLY A 79 -1.11 -2.11 -16.92
C GLY A 79 -1.98 -3.11 -17.67
N ILE A 80 -2.43 -4.18 -17.00
CA ILE A 80 -3.19 -5.27 -17.64
C ILE A 80 -4.54 -5.46 -16.94
N GLU A 81 -4.53 -5.79 -15.64
CA GLU A 81 -5.75 -6.18 -14.94
C GLU A 81 -5.66 -5.90 -13.43
N ILE A 82 -6.82 -5.62 -12.84
CA ILE A 82 -7.05 -5.66 -11.39
C ILE A 82 -8.16 -6.68 -11.14
N LYS A 83 -7.84 -7.79 -10.47
CA LYS A 83 -8.81 -8.81 -10.05
C LYS A 83 -9.10 -8.67 -8.56
N GLN A 84 -10.38 -8.57 -8.21
CA GLN A 84 -10.85 -8.64 -6.82
C GLN A 84 -11.89 -9.75 -6.70
N LYS A 85 -11.69 -10.66 -5.75
CA LYS A 85 -12.61 -11.76 -5.46
C LYS A 85 -12.87 -11.77 -3.97
N SER A 86 -14.13 -11.66 -3.58
CA SER A 86 -14.56 -11.70 -2.19
C SER A 86 -15.99 -12.23 -2.12
N LYS A 87 -16.39 -12.74 -0.95
CA LYS A 87 -17.80 -13.05 -0.67
C LYS A 87 -18.66 -11.77 -0.71
N THR A 88 -18.11 -10.67 -0.21
CA THR A 88 -18.75 -9.34 -0.19
C THR A 88 -17.72 -8.27 -0.54
N ILE A 89 -18.13 -7.29 -1.35
CA ILE A 89 -17.33 -6.10 -1.66
C ILE A 89 -18.17 -4.90 -1.22
N ASP A 90 -17.65 -4.14 -0.26
CA ASP A 90 -18.22 -2.86 0.17
C ASP A 90 -17.28 -1.75 -0.29
N ILE A 91 -17.83 -0.76 -1.01
CA ILE A 91 -17.11 0.41 -1.52
C ILE A 91 -17.93 1.63 -1.17
N GLN A 92 -17.40 2.43 -0.26
CA GLN A 92 -18.03 3.65 0.21
C GLN A 92 -17.21 4.85 -0.25
N GLY A 93 -17.90 5.83 -0.84
CA GLY A 93 -17.32 7.13 -1.18
C GLY A 93 -18.20 8.23 -0.64
N TYR A 94 -17.65 9.08 0.24
CA TYR A 94 -18.45 10.09 0.97
C TYR A 94 -19.03 11.18 0.10
N GLN A 95 -18.35 11.51 -1.00
CA GLN A 95 -18.83 12.51 -1.96
C GLN A 95 -19.22 11.87 -3.28
N LYS A 96 -18.45 10.88 -3.73
CA LYS A 96 -18.60 10.29 -5.05
C LYS A 96 -17.97 8.92 -5.14
N VAL A 97 -18.68 7.97 -5.74
CA VAL A 97 -18.12 6.73 -6.29
C VAL A 97 -18.25 6.80 -7.81
N ARG A 98 -17.16 6.52 -8.52
CA ARG A 98 -17.14 6.54 -10.00
C ARG A 98 -16.51 5.26 -10.53
N LEU A 99 -17.25 4.53 -11.36
CA LEU A 99 -16.78 3.40 -12.14
C LEU A 99 -16.84 3.79 -13.62
N ALA A 100 -15.75 3.66 -14.37
CA ALA A 100 -15.70 4.15 -15.74
C ALA A 100 -14.86 3.26 -16.65
N SER A 101 -15.28 3.20 -17.91
CA SER A 101 -14.56 2.57 -19.01
C SER A 101 -14.79 3.38 -20.30
N GLN A 102 -14.22 2.95 -21.42
CA GLN A 102 -14.48 3.56 -22.72
C GLN A 102 -15.97 3.50 -23.12
N GLY A 103 -16.71 2.50 -22.64
CA GLY A 103 -18.12 2.29 -22.99
C GLY A 103 -19.10 3.10 -22.15
N GLY A 104 -18.67 3.70 -21.04
CA GLY A 104 -19.57 4.45 -20.17
C GLY A 104 -19.03 4.74 -18.77
N THR A 105 -19.88 5.33 -17.94
CA THR A 105 -19.56 5.66 -16.55
C THR A 105 -20.79 5.46 -15.66
N ILE A 106 -20.57 4.85 -14.50
CA ILE A 106 -21.49 4.81 -13.37
C ILE A 106 -20.99 5.82 -12.34
N ILE A 107 -21.88 6.70 -11.88
CA ILE A 107 -21.60 7.70 -10.85
C ILE A 107 -22.63 7.54 -9.74
N ILE A 108 -22.17 7.50 -8.50
CA ILE A 108 -22.99 7.59 -7.29
C ILE A 108 -22.51 8.82 -6.53
N ASP A 109 -23.38 9.79 -6.31
CA ASP A 109 -23.08 11.01 -5.56
C ASP A 109 -24.33 11.54 -4.83
N GLY A 110 -24.25 12.74 -4.24
CA GLY A 110 -25.35 13.35 -3.49
C GLY A 110 -26.63 13.59 -4.29
N SER A 111 -26.59 13.52 -5.63
CA SER A 111 -27.78 13.63 -6.48
C SER A 111 -28.42 12.28 -6.81
N GLY A 112 -27.80 11.17 -6.39
CA GLY A 112 -28.25 9.81 -6.67
C GLY A 112 -27.30 9.03 -7.59
N ILE A 113 -27.86 8.13 -8.40
CA ILE A 113 -27.10 7.25 -9.31
C ILE A 113 -27.29 7.71 -10.77
N THR A 114 -26.19 7.96 -11.46
CA THR A 114 -26.18 8.32 -12.89
C THR A 114 -25.47 7.25 -13.72
N LEU A 115 -26.12 6.79 -14.80
CA LEU A 115 -25.54 5.91 -15.81
C LEU A 115 -25.32 6.71 -17.10
N LYS A 116 -24.07 6.81 -17.58
CA LYS A 116 -23.71 7.50 -18.82
C LYS A 116 -23.16 6.51 -19.85
N GLY A 117 -23.64 6.58 -21.09
CA GLY A 117 -23.27 5.68 -22.19
C GLY A 117 -24.44 4.79 -22.61
N SER A 118 -24.15 3.79 -23.45
CA SER A 118 -25.16 2.79 -23.82
C SER A 118 -25.43 1.89 -22.63
N VAL A 119 -26.68 1.88 -22.15
CA VAL A 119 -27.12 1.02 -21.03
C VAL A 119 -28.02 -0.07 -21.61
N THR A 120 -27.63 -1.32 -21.42
CA THR A 120 -28.43 -2.49 -21.82
C THR A 120 -28.85 -3.25 -20.58
N ILE A 121 -30.16 -3.44 -20.39
CA ILE A 121 -30.73 -4.27 -19.33
C ILE A 121 -31.36 -5.49 -20.01
N LYS A 122 -30.80 -6.67 -19.75
CA LYS A 122 -31.36 -7.94 -20.21
C LYS A 122 -32.19 -8.55 -19.09
N GLY A 123 -33.49 -8.21 -19.07
CA GLY A 123 -34.44 -8.63 -18.04
C GLY A 123 -35.42 -7.52 -17.67
N SER A 124 -36.36 -7.81 -16.77
CA SER A 124 -37.29 -6.80 -16.26
C SER A 124 -36.57 -5.82 -15.34
N LEU A 125 -36.82 -4.53 -15.52
CA LEU A 125 -36.43 -3.48 -14.59
C LEU A 125 -37.61 -3.17 -13.67
N ALA A 126 -37.46 -3.43 -12.37
CA ALA A 126 -38.40 -2.97 -11.36
C ALA A 126 -37.95 -1.61 -10.82
N ILE A 127 -38.89 -0.66 -10.71
CA ILE A 127 -38.64 0.66 -10.14
C ILE A 127 -39.43 0.75 -8.85
N VAL A 128 -38.71 0.80 -7.73
CA VAL A 128 -39.29 0.92 -6.38
C VAL A 128 -38.70 2.19 -5.76
N GLY A 129 -39.55 3.03 -5.17
CA GLY A 129 -39.10 4.24 -4.46
C GLY A 129 -38.45 3.92 -3.12
N GLY A 130 -37.58 4.81 -2.63
CA GLY A 130 -36.90 4.68 -1.33
C GLY A 130 -35.81 5.74 -1.13
N ALA A 131 -35.40 5.94 0.12
CA ALA A 131 -34.25 6.78 0.46
C ALA A 131 -32.95 5.93 0.44
N PRO A 132 -31.79 6.51 0.09
CA PRO A 132 -30.51 5.83 0.20
C PRO A 132 -30.09 5.60 1.66
N ASP A 133 -29.32 4.55 1.92
CA ASP A 133 -28.71 4.31 3.22
C ASP A 133 -27.68 5.39 3.59
N ALA A 134 -27.53 5.66 4.89
CA ALA A 134 -26.54 6.60 5.40
C ALA A 134 -25.12 6.02 5.30
N ILE A 135 -24.16 6.81 4.82
CA ILE A 135 -22.74 6.44 4.75
C ILE A 135 -22.00 7.11 5.92
N GLU A 136 -21.36 6.32 6.78
CA GLU A 136 -20.54 6.83 7.88
C GLU A 136 -19.23 7.44 7.36
N THR A 137 -18.95 8.69 7.71
CA THR A 137 -17.71 9.37 7.30
C THR A 137 -16.54 8.95 8.18
N PHE A 138 -15.49 8.41 7.57
CA PHE A 138 -14.24 8.05 8.24
C PHE A 138 -13.34 9.28 8.34
N SER A 139 -12.92 9.60 9.58
CA SER A 139 -12.00 10.70 9.87
C SER A 139 -10.67 10.16 10.36
N LEU A 140 -9.61 10.37 9.59
CA LEU A 140 -8.24 10.17 10.04
C LEU A 140 -7.47 11.49 9.96
N LYS A 141 -6.76 11.85 11.02
CA LYS A 141 -5.80 12.96 10.97
C LYS A 141 -4.61 12.53 10.13
N ALA A 142 -4.26 13.31 9.13
CA ALA A 142 -3.06 13.10 8.34
C ALA A 142 -1.86 13.78 9.01
N ASN A 143 -0.75 13.07 9.10
CA ASN A 143 0.52 13.66 9.52
C ASN A 143 1.32 14.07 8.27
N ASP A 144 1.89 15.27 8.27
CA ASP A 144 2.80 15.73 7.22
C ASP A 144 4.22 15.21 7.52
N GLY A 145 4.79 14.43 6.59
CA GLY A 145 6.17 13.96 6.67
C GLY A 145 7.17 15.00 6.18
N SER A 146 8.41 14.95 6.68
CA SER A 146 9.54 15.72 6.12
C SER A 146 10.01 15.09 4.79
N PRO A 147 10.71 15.80 3.89
CA PRO A 147 11.17 15.20 2.63
C PRO A 147 11.92 13.86 2.79
N ILE A 148 11.83 12.96 1.80
CA ILE A 148 12.61 11.71 1.77
C ILE A 148 14.10 12.06 1.84
N CYS A 149 14.79 11.50 2.84
CA CYS A 149 16.19 11.81 3.18
C CYS A 149 17.09 12.03 1.94
N GLU A 150 17.55 13.28 1.75
CA GLU A 150 18.37 13.72 0.62
C GLU A 150 19.72 13.00 0.51
N VAL A 151 20.22 12.42 1.61
CA VAL A 151 21.48 11.65 1.64
C VAL A 151 21.37 10.40 0.75
N CYS A 152 20.19 9.79 0.68
CA CYS A 152 19.95 8.61 -0.16
C CYS A 152 19.96 8.94 -1.67
N GLU A 153 19.50 10.13 -2.06
CA GLU A 153 19.55 10.58 -3.47
C GLU A 153 20.99 10.92 -3.90
N LYS A 154 21.81 11.49 -3.01
CA LYS A 154 23.23 11.75 -3.26
C LYS A 154 24.05 10.47 -3.50
N MET A 155 23.64 9.32 -2.95
CA MET A 155 24.30 8.03 -3.20
C MET A 155 23.98 7.42 -4.58
N LYS A 156 22.86 7.77 -5.22
CA LYS A 156 22.56 7.34 -6.61
C LYS A 156 23.41 8.08 -7.64
N ALA A 157 23.79 9.32 -7.35
CA ALA A 157 24.58 10.17 -8.24
C ALA A 157 26.08 9.82 -8.29
N ASN A 158 26.60 9.05 -7.32
CA ASN A 158 28.02 8.69 -7.22
C ASN A 158 28.37 7.33 -7.84
N LYS A 159 27.53 6.78 -8.72
CA LYS A 159 27.93 5.68 -9.63
C LYS A 159 28.39 6.25 -10.97
N LYS A 160 29.60 6.81 -11.01
CA LYS A 160 30.48 6.83 -12.18
C LYS A 160 31.91 6.65 -11.71
#